data_AF-A0A533V152-F1
#
_entry.id   AF-A0A533V152-F1
#
_cell.length_a   1.000
_cell.length_b   1.000
_cell.length_c   1.000
_cell.angle_alpha   90.00
_cell.angle_beta   90.00
_cell.angle_gamma   90.00
#
_symmetry.space_group_name_H-M   'P 1'
#
loop_
_entity.id
_entity.type
_entity.pdbx_description
1 polymer ?
#
loop_
_entity_poly.entity_id
_entity_poly.type
_entity_poly.pdbx_seq_one_letter_code
_entity_poly.pdbx_strand_id
1 'polypeptide(L)'
;MREKCNDPRNYGHVMKIIPRGMDLERNILQSLIAGKGYISVLRSIPISIRRLFVHAFQAFMFNKCLSSMIKDEEPIAYCIKNDFCFRLENQLALGKLIKYQDDSFTDLVPAMHLPGYSLKSNDGRFERRLSLLIKEENISPKDFYIKEMQELSVEGGFRQLPLLVNDFSYHNNLLV
;
A
#
# COMPACT_ATOMS: atom_id res chain seq x y z
N MET A 1 -26.81 13.49 3.15
CA MET A 1 -27.15 12.22 3.85
C MET A 1 -26.04 11.79 4.80
N ARG A 2 -24.79 11.60 4.32
CA ARG A 2 -23.63 11.27 5.18
C ARG A 2 -23.39 12.28 6.30
N GLU A 3 -23.57 13.58 6.03
CA GLU A 3 -23.48 14.64 7.06
C GLU A 3 -24.44 14.43 8.25
N LYS A 4 -25.62 13.82 8.03
CA LYS A 4 -26.56 13.54 9.13
C LYS A 4 -25.98 12.53 10.12
N CYS A 5 -25.08 11.64 9.68
CA CYS A 5 -24.38 10.68 10.54
C CYS A 5 -23.32 11.33 11.44
N ASN A 6 -23.04 12.63 11.32
CA ASN A 6 -22.15 13.31 12.27
C ASN A 6 -22.76 13.37 13.68
N ASP A 7 -24.08 13.25 13.78
CA ASP A 7 -24.81 13.15 15.05
C ASP A 7 -25.39 11.74 15.22
N PRO A 8 -24.93 10.94 16.22
CA PRO A 8 -25.42 9.59 16.48
C PRO A 8 -26.94 9.48 16.67
N ARG A 9 -27.61 10.55 17.12
CA ARG A 9 -29.07 10.57 17.29
C ARG A 9 -29.82 10.38 15.97
N ASN A 10 -29.18 10.72 14.86
CA ASN A 10 -29.77 10.59 13.52
C ASN A 10 -29.62 9.20 12.91
N TYR A 11 -28.86 8.28 13.50
CA TYR A 11 -28.58 6.97 12.88
C TYR A 11 -29.86 6.20 12.53
N GLY A 12 -30.85 6.17 13.43
CA GLY A 12 -32.12 5.50 13.17
C GLY A 12 -32.91 6.12 12.01
N HIS A 13 -32.83 7.44 11.83
CA HIS A 13 -33.45 8.11 10.68
C HIS A 13 -32.68 7.83 9.39
N VAL A 14 -31.34 7.90 9.43
CA VAL A 14 -30.50 7.63 8.25
C VAL A 14 -30.69 6.19 7.75
N MET A 15 -30.86 5.23 8.66
CA MET A 15 -31.14 3.83 8.33
C MET A 15 -32.40 3.62 7.49
N LYS A 16 -33.39 4.51 7.64
CA LYS A 16 -34.66 4.45 6.89
C LYS A 16 -34.53 5.00 5.47
N ILE A 17 -33.59 5.93 5.24
CA ILE A 17 -33.43 6.63 3.96
C ILE A 17 -32.21 6.14 3.15
N ILE A 18 -31.30 5.38 3.76
CA ILE A 18 -30.13 4.83 3.06
C ILE A 18 -30.55 3.82 1.98
N PRO A 19 -30.08 3.98 0.73
CA PRO A 19 -30.36 3.04 -0.36
C PRO A 19 -30.03 1.59 0.02
N ARG A 20 -30.83 0.66 -0.50
CA ARG A 20 -30.66 -0.78 -0.20
C ARG A 20 -29.33 -1.34 -0.68
N GLY A 21 -28.77 -0.84 -1.78
CA GLY A 21 -27.48 -1.32 -2.32
C GLY A 21 -26.24 -0.81 -1.57
N MET A 22 -26.39 -0.01 -0.51
CA MET A 22 -25.27 0.47 0.32
C MET A 22 -25.05 -0.46 1.52
N ASP A 23 -24.80 -1.74 1.25
CA ASP A 23 -24.76 -2.79 2.27
C ASP A 23 -23.71 -2.54 3.35
N LEU A 24 -22.54 -2.01 2.96
CA LEU A 24 -21.46 -1.69 3.89
C LEU A 24 -21.89 -0.62 4.90
N GLU A 25 -22.37 0.52 4.40
CA GLU A 25 -22.83 1.60 5.25
C GLU A 25 -24.04 1.20 6.11
N ARG A 26 -24.94 0.36 5.56
CA ARG A 26 -26.06 -0.19 6.33
C ARG A 26 -25.58 -1.08 7.48
N ASN A 27 -24.64 -1.99 7.25
CA ASN A 27 -24.09 -2.86 8.29
C ASN A 27 -23.37 -2.07 9.39
N ILE A 28 -22.59 -1.06 9.00
CA ILE A 28 -21.93 -0.13 9.92
C ILE A 28 -22.97 0.59 10.78
N LEU A 29 -23.97 1.19 10.15
CA LEU A 29 -24.99 1.98 10.83
C LEU A 29 -25.84 1.11 11.76
N GLN A 30 -26.15 -0.13 11.36
CA GLN A 30 -26.90 -1.06 12.19
C GLN A 30 -26.10 -1.49 13.43
N SER A 31 -24.79 -1.74 13.26
CA SER A 31 -23.90 -2.06 14.37
C SER A 31 -23.78 -0.89 15.36
N LEU A 32 -23.71 0.35 14.86
CA LEU A 32 -23.68 1.56 15.69
C LEU A 32 -24.98 1.78 16.47
N ILE A 33 -26.14 1.61 15.82
CA ILE A 33 -27.46 1.69 16.50
C ILE A 33 -27.58 0.64 17.60
N ALA A 34 -27.02 -0.55 17.40
CA ALA A 34 -26.97 -1.60 18.40
C ALA A 34 -25.97 -1.34 19.55
N GLY A 35 -25.34 -0.16 19.60
CA GLY A 35 -24.41 0.23 20.67
C GLY A 35 -23.10 -0.54 20.65
N LYS A 36 -22.70 -1.12 19.51
CA LYS A 36 -21.44 -1.86 19.38
C LYS A 36 -20.24 -0.89 19.36
N GLY A 37 -19.14 -1.29 19.99
CA GLY A 37 -17.88 -0.54 19.92
C GLY A 37 -17.26 -0.54 18.51
N TYR A 38 -16.38 0.41 18.23
CA TYR A 38 -15.82 0.66 16.89
C TYR A 38 -15.19 -0.57 16.23
N ILE A 39 -14.47 -1.41 16.99
CA ILE A 39 -13.87 -2.65 16.46
C ILE A 39 -14.95 -3.61 15.93
N SER A 40 -16.03 -3.81 16.69
CA SER A 40 -17.14 -4.67 16.28
C SER A 40 -17.88 -4.08 15.08
N VAL A 41 -17.99 -2.74 15.01
CA VAL A 41 -18.59 -2.04 13.87
C VAL A 41 -17.74 -2.24 12.62
N LEU A 42 -16.42 -2.04 12.70
CA LEU A 42 -15.51 -2.29 11.58
C LEU A 42 -15.57 -3.75 11.13
N ARG A 43 -15.65 -4.71 12.07
CA ARG A 43 -15.79 -6.14 11.74
C ARG A 43 -17.07 -6.51 11.01
N SER A 44 -18.09 -5.65 11.01
CA SER A 44 -19.31 -5.84 10.19
C SER A 44 -19.05 -5.68 8.68
N ILE A 45 -17.93 -5.06 8.31
CA ILE A 45 -17.48 -4.89 6.93
C ILE A 45 -16.82 -6.22 6.48
N PRO A 46 -17.04 -6.69 5.23
CA PRO A 46 -16.33 -7.84 4.68
C PRO A 46 -14.81 -7.70 4.81
N ILE A 47 -14.13 -8.81 5.10
CA ILE A 47 -12.68 -8.80 5.39
C ILE A 47 -11.84 -8.26 4.22
N SER A 48 -12.26 -8.51 2.98
CA SER A 48 -11.59 -7.99 1.77
C SER A 48 -11.57 -6.46 1.74
N ILE A 49 -12.68 -5.81 2.06
CA ILE A 49 -12.79 -4.35 2.08
C ILE A 49 -12.01 -3.75 3.25
N ARG A 50 -12.02 -4.41 4.42
CA ARG A 50 -11.19 -3.95 5.53
C ARG A 50 -9.69 -3.98 5.19
N ARG A 51 -9.23 -5.08 4.58
CA ARG A 51 -7.83 -5.21 4.11
C ARG A 51 -7.49 -4.19 3.03
N LEU A 52 -8.44 -3.89 2.14
CA LEU A 52 -8.27 -2.88 1.09
C LEU A 52 -7.85 -1.53 1.66
N PHE A 53 -8.40 -1.08 2.80
CA PHE A 53 -7.98 0.20 3.40
C PHE A 53 -6.51 0.21 3.81
N VAL A 54 -6.01 -0.86 4.44
CA VAL A 54 -4.61 -0.95 4.84
C VAL A 54 -3.70 -1.03 3.62
N HIS A 55 -4.05 -1.84 2.62
CA HIS A 55 -3.28 -1.94 1.37
C HIS A 55 -3.31 -0.65 0.55
N ALA A 56 -4.43 0.08 0.53
CA ALA A 56 -4.51 1.38 -0.13
C ALA A 56 -3.57 2.39 0.52
N PHE A 57 -3.43 2.36 1.85
CA PHE A 57 -2.46 3.19 2.56
C PHE A 57 -1.01 2.76 2.25
N GLN A 58 -0.70 1.46 2.17
CA GLN A 58 0.61 1.00 1.69
C GLN A 58 0.92 1.51 0.27
N ALA A 59 -0.06 1.45 -0.63
CA ALA A 59 0.09 1.91 -2.01
C ALA A 59 0.29 3.42 -2.09
N PHE A 60 -0.43 4.19 -1.27
CA PHE A 60 -0.22 5.64 -1.12
C PHE A 60 1.23 5.95 -0.74
N MET A 61 1.76 5.28 0.29
CA MET A 61 3.14 5.49 0.74
C MET A 61 4.18 5.09 -0.32
N PHE A 62 3.98 3.94 -0.98
CA PHE A 62 4.84 3.49 -2.08
C PHE A 62 4.87 4.53 -3.21
N ASN A 63 3.69 4.99 -3.65
CA ASN A 63 3.58 5.95 -4.74
C ASN A 63 4.18 7.31 -4.37
N LYS A 64 3.97 7.78 -3.14
CA LYS A 64 4.54 9.02 -2.63
C LYS A 64 6.08 8.95 -2.60
N CYS A 65 6.62 7.82 -2.16
CA CYS A 65 8.07 7.57 -2.17
C CYS A 65 8.63 7.56 -3.58
N LEU A 66 8.06 6.74 -4.47
CA LEU A 66 8.49 6.64 -5.86
C LEU A 66 8.44 8.01 -6.57
N SER A 67 7.35 8.77 -6.38
CA SER A 67 7.19 10.10 -6.98
C SER A 67 8.23 11.09 -6.49
N SER A 68 8.59 11.04 -5.20
CA SER A 68 9.67 11.88 -4.67
C SER A 68 11.02 11.51 -5.28
N MET A 69 11.34 10.22 -5.35
CA MET A 69 12.61 9.78 -5.93
C MET A 69 12.74 10.23 -7.39
N ILE A 70 11.68 10.09 -8.19
CA ILE A 70 11.65 10.58 -9.57
C ILE A 70 11.86 12.10 -9.62
N LYS A 71 11.19 12.86 -8.75
CA LYS A 71 11.31 14.32 -8.69
C LYS A 71 12.73 14.78 -8.32
N ASP A 72 13.40 14.01 -7.47
CA ASP A 72 14.77 14.26 -7.02
C ASP A 72 15.81 13.70 -8.00
N GLU A 73 15.39 13.27 -9.21
CA GLU A 73 16.23 12.68 -10.26
C GLU A 73 17.02 11.43 -9.81
N GLU A 74 16.54 10.76 -8.76
CA GLU A 74 17.11 9.52 -8.28
C GLU A 74 16.87 8.39 -9.29
N PRO A 75 17.88 7.59 -9.65
CA PRO A 75 17.69 6.51 -10.60
C PRO A 75 16.70 5.46 -10.10
N ILE A 76 15.64 5.13 -10.85
CA ILE A 76 14.67 4.10 -10.42
C ILE A 76 14.68 2.85 -11.31
N ALA A 77 15.41 2.90 -12.43
CA ALA A 77 15.43 1.86 -13.44
C ALA A 77 16.59 0.85 -13.27
N TYR A 78 17.62 1.21 -12.49
CA TYR A 78 18.77 0.34 -12.24
C TYR A 78 19.15 0.33 -10.76
N CYS A 79 19.78 -0.76 -10.32
CA CYS A 79 20.18 -0.97 -8.94
C CYS A 79 21.45 -0.18 -8.61
N ILE A 80 21.48 0.41 -7.41
CA ILE A 80 22.67 1.02 -6.81
C ILE A 80 23.02 0.23 -5.55
N LYS A 81 24.29 0.24 -5.15
CA LYS A 81 24.78 -0.47 -3.97
C LYS A 81 23.84 -0.30 -2.77
N ASN A 82 23.50 -1.42 -2.13
CA ASN A 82 22.53 -1.58 -1.05
C ASN A 82 21.04 -1.53 -1.40
N ASP A 83 20.67 -1.29 -2.66
CA ASP A 83 19.28 -1.43 -3.10
C ASP A 83 18.82 -2.88 -2.98
N PHE A 84 17.55 -3.09 -2.66
CA PHE A 84 16.90 -4.37 -2.86
C PHE A 84 16.54 -4.52 -4.32
N CYS A 85 16.77 -5.70 -4.88
CA CYS A 85 16.49 -5.97 -6.28
C CYS A 85 15.91 -7.37 -6.44
N PHE A 86 14.95 -7.53 -7.34
CA PHE A 86 14.53 -8.83 -7.84
C PHE A 86 15.49 -9.27 -8.94
N ARG A 87 15.96 -10.51 -8.87
CA ARG A 87 16.63 -11.15 -10.00
C ARG A 87 15.61 -11.50 -11.06
N LEU A 88 15.85 -11.10 -12.30
CA LEU A 88 15.04 -11.55 -13.42
C LEU A 88 15.30 -13.02 -13.69
N GLU A 89 14.22 -13.75 -13.84
CA GLU A 89 14.20 -15.11 -14.39
C GLU A 89 13.68 -15.05 -15.83
N ASN A 90 13.43 -16.22 -16.43
CA ASN A 90 12.94 -16.31 -17.80
C ASN A 90 11.66 -15.46 -18.02
N GLN A 91 11.52 -14.87 -19.20
CA GLN A 91 10.33 -14.09 -19.62
C GLN A 91 10.00 -12.87 -18.72
N LEU A 92 11.01 -12.22 -18.15
CA LEU A 92 10.86 -11.08 -17.21
C LEU A 92 10.11 -11.42 -15.91
N ALA A 93 10.03 -12.71 -15.54
CA ALA A 93 9.51 -13.10 -14.24
C ALA A 93 10.43 -12.57 -13.13
N LEU A 94 9.84 -11.99 -12.08
CA LEU A 94 10.59 -11.61 -10.89
C LEU A 94 10.90 -12.84 -10.04
N GLY A 95 12.18 -13.16 -9.92
CA GLY A 95 12.69 -14.24 -9.10
C GLY A 95 13.07 -13.78 -7.70
N LYS A 96 14.20 -14.32 -7.20
CA LYS A 96 14.70 -14.08 -5.85
C LYS A 96 15.00 -12.60 -5.58
N LEU A 97 14.55 -12.11 -4.43
CA LEU A 97 14.98 -10.82 -3.88
C LEU A 97 16.39 -10.91 -3.29
N ILE A 98 17.26 -10.00 -3.68
CA ILE A 98 18.63 -9.86 -3.18
C ILE A 98 18.93 -8.41 -2.80
N LYS A 99 20.01 -8.19 -2.03
CA LYS A 99 20.57 -6.86 -1.79
C LYS A 99 21.76 -6.67 -2.70
N TYR A 100 21.73 -5.64 -3.55
CA TYR A 100 22.77 -5.40 -4.55
C TYR A 100 24.08 -4.92 -3.89
N GLN A 101 25.20 -5.54 -4.25
CA GLN A 101 26.52 -5.26 -3.67
C GLN A 101 27.53 -4.66 -4.66
N ASP A 102 27.04 -4.05 -5.75
CA ASP A 102 27.89 -3.56 -6.85
C ASP A 102 28.54 -4.69 -7.66
N ASP A 103 27.78 -5.76 -7.83
CA ASP A 103 28.17 -6.92 -8.65
C ASP A 103 27.80 -6.66 -10.13
N SER A 104 28.52 -7.27 -11.07
CA SER A 104 28.28 -7.12 -12.52
C SER A 104 27.01 -7.78 -13.08
N PHE A 105 25.99 -8.02 -12.24
CA PHE A 105 24.71 -8.60 -12.67
C PHE A 105 23.87 -7.58 -13.45
N THR A 106 23.53 -7.90 -14.69
CA THR A 106 22.68 -7.07 -15.55
C THR A 106 21.19 -7.34 -15.36
N ASP A 107 20.84 -8.51 -14.80
CA ASP A 107 19.47 -9.03 -14.80
C ASP A 107 18.76 -8.73 -13.48
N LEU A 108 18.82 -7.46 -13.03
CA LEU A 108 18.29 -7.01 -11.75
C LEU A 108 17.28 -5.88 -11.93
N VAL A 109 16.18 -5.98 -11.17
CA VAL A 109 15.13 -4.97 -11.14
C VAL A 109 15.06 -4.35 -9.77
N PRO A 110 15.23 -3.02 -9.63
CA PRO A 110 15.09 -2.33 -8.36
C PRO A 110 13.75 -2.62 -7.70
N ALA A 111 13.78 -2.85 -6.40
CA ALA A 111 12.63 -3.10 -5.55
C ALA A 111 12.68 -2.21 -4.31
N MET A 112 11.51 -1.77 -3.87
CA MET A 112 11.34 -1.02 -2.63
C MET A 112 10.38 -1.77 -1.72
N HIS A 113 10.57 -1.61 -0.41
CA HIS A 113 9.61 -2.12 0.57
C HIS A 113 8.21 -1.53 0.38
N LEU A 114 7.20 -2.38 0.56
CA LEU A 114 5.87 -1.93 0.97
C LEU A 114 5.88 -1.75 2.48
N PRO A 115 5.40 -0.62 3.03
CA PRO A 115 5.46 -0.37 4.46
C PRO A 115 4.61 -1.38 5.21
N GLY A 116 5.13 -1.92 6.30
CA GLY A 116 4.48 -2.93 7.12
C GLY A 116 5.21 -3.13 8.42
N TYR A 117 4.71 -4.00 9.30
CA TYR A 117 5.28 -4.13 10.64
C TYR A 117 6.68 -4.74 10.67
N SER A 118 7.11 -5.40 9.60
CA SER A 118 8.48 -5.93 9.47
C SER A 118 9.47 -4.94 8.86
N LEU A 119 9.01 -3.75 8.42
CA LEU A 119 9.87 -2.75 7.81
C LEU A 119 10.97 -2.33 8.79
N LYS A 120 12.23 -2.53 8.37
CA LYS A 120 13.42 -2.11 9.11
C LYS A 120 14.01 -0.86 8.47
N SER A 121 14.60 -0.01 9.30
CA SER A 121 15.44 1.08 8.80
C SER A 121 16.70 0.45 8.21
N ASN A 122 16.79 0.46 6.88
CA ASN A 122 17.88 -0.17 6.13
C ASN A 122 18.73 0.89 5.41
N ASP A 123 19.95 0.50 5.03
CA ASP A 123 20.91 1.36 4.32
C ASP A 123 20.57 1.58 2.83
N GLY A 124 19.46 1.04 2.32
CA GLY A 124 18.99 1.28 0.96
C GLY A 124 18.38 2.68 0.83
N ARG A 125 18.61 3.36 -0.29
CA ARG A 125 18.11 4.74 -0.47
C ARG A 125 16.58 4.81 -0.52
N PHE A 126 15.93 3.80 -1.10
CA PHE A 126 14.47 3.69 -1.12
C PHE A 126 13.91 3.51 0.29
N GLU A 127 14.50 2.63 1.09
CA GLU A 127 14.10 2.38 2.48
C GLU A 127 14.33 3.60 3.36
N ARG A 128 15.42 4.34 3.16
CA ARG A 128 15.65 5.63 3.84
C ARG A 128 14.55 6.63 3.50
N ARG A 129 14.22 6.80 2.22
CA ARG A 129 13.17 7.76 1.80
C ARG A 129 11.81 7.36 2.35
N LEU A 130 11.44 6.08 2.25
CA LEU A 130 10.20 5.56 2.81
C LEU A 130 10.13 5.76 4.34
N SER A 131 11.24 5.54 5.04
CA SER A 131 11.31 5.73 6.50
C SER A 131 11.10 7.20 6.90
N LEU A 132 11.57 8.15 6.10
CA LEU A 132 11.29 9.58 6.31
C LEU A 132 9.80 9.89 6.09
N LEU A 133 9.22 9.38 4.99
CA LEU A 133 7.80 9.60 4.70
C LEU A 133 6.88 9.01 5.77
N ILE A 134 7.19 7.83 6.31
CA ILE A 134 6.45 7.23 7.43
C ILE A 134 6.44 8.18 8.64
N LYS A 135 7.59 8.79 8.96
CA LYS A 135 7.67 9.77 10.04
C LYS A 135 6.87 11.05 9.73
N GLU A 136 6.90 11.54 8.49
CA GLU A 136 6.12 12.70 8.05
C GLU A 136 4.61 12.47 8.20
N GLU A 137 4.14 11.25 7.94
CA GLU A 137 2.73 10.85 8.14
C GLU A 137 2.39 10.54 9.61
N ASN A 138 3.32 10.80 10.55
CA ASN A 138 3.17 10.54 12.00
C ASN A 138 2.78 9.10 12.35
N ILE A 139 3.31 8.15 11.59
CA ILE A 139 3.13 6.71 11.83
C ILE A 139 4.47 6.02 12.03
N SER A 140 4.41 4.75 12.42
CA SER A 140 5.54 3.86 12.60
C SER A 140 5.25 2.51 11.95
N PRO A 141 6.28 1.69 11.64
CA PRO A 141 6.05 0.32 11.18
C PRO A 141 5.13 -0.49 12.10
N LYS A 142 5.20 -0.27 13.42
CA LYS A 142 4.38 -0.99 14.40
C LYS A 142 2.87 -0.74 14.24
N ASP A 143 2.47 0.39 13.66
CA ASP A 143 1.06 0.72 13.44
C ASP A 143 0.41 -0.16 12.35
N PHE A 144 1.22 -0.82 11.52
CA PHE A 144 0.75 -1.86 10.60
C PHE A 144 0.47 -3.20 11.31
N TYR A 145 0.78 -3.32 12.60
CA TYR A 145 0.36 -4.44 13.44
C TYR A 145 -0.80 -4.01 14.34
N ILE A 146 -2.02 -4.39 13.95
CA ILE A 146 -3.25 -3.96 14.62
C ILE A 146 -3.65 -5.06 15.61
N LYS A 147 -3.25 -4.92 16.88
CA LYS A 147 -3.42 -5.96 17.92
C LYS A 147 -4.88 -6.40 18.08
N GLU A 148 -5.80 -5.45 18.02
CA GLU A 148 -7.24 -5.67 18.21
C GLU A 148 -7.91 -6.30 16.98
N MET A 149 -7.27 -6.17 15.80
CA MET A 149 -7.75 -6.65 14.51
C MET A 149 -6.60 -7.26 13.69
N GLN A 150 -5.98 -8.32 14.23
CA GLN A 150 -4.81 -8.96 13.61
C GLN A 150 -5.05 -9.42 12.18
N GLU A 151 -6.31 -9.69 11.81
CA GLU A 151 -6.71 -10.02 10.45
C GLU A 151 -6.44 -8.91 9.40
N LEU A 152 -6.14 -7.70 9.88
CA LEU A 152 -5.79 -6.50 9.12
C LEU A 152 -4.31 -6.13 9.23
N SER A 153 -3.53 -6.79 10.08
CA SER A 153 -2.10 -6.53 10.20
C SER A 153 -1.39 -6.88 8.89
N VAL A 154 -0.43 -6.05 8.47
CA VAL A 154 0.33 -6.26 7.24
C VAL A 154 1.82 -6.26 7.52
N GLU A 155 2.47 -7.37 7.16
CA GLU A 155 3.91 -7.56 7.35
C GLU A 155 4.73 -6.57 6.51
N GLY A 156 4.24 -6.23 5.33
CA GLY A 156 4.95 -5.49 4.30
C GLY A 156 5.29 -6.43 3.15
N GLY A 157 6.39 -6.14 2.45
CA GLY A 157 6.85 -6.92 1.32
C GLY A 157 7.73 -6.07 0.43
N PHE A 158 7.95 -6.50 -0.80
CA PHE A 158 8.73 -5.77 -1.79
C PHE A 158 7.96 -5.62 -3.09
N ARG A 159 8.16 -4.49 -3.75
CA ARG A 159 7.56 -4.20 -5.05
C ARG A 159 8.62 -3.62 -5.98
N GLN A 160 8.65 -4.12 -7.21
CA GLN A 160 9.48 -3.55 -8.28
C GLN A 160 9.14 -2.07 -8.50
N LEU A 161 10.14 -1.27 -8.84
CA LEU A 161 9.93 0.13 -9.22
C LEU A 161 9.46 0.25 -10.68
N PRO A 162 10.23 -0.22 -11.68
CA PRO A 162 9.78 -0.15 -13.07
C PRO A 162 8.71 -1.20 -13.36
N LEU A 163 7.76 -0.83 -14.21
CA LEU A 163 6.90 -1.81 -14.86
C LEU A 163 7.68 -2.47 -16.00
N LEU A 164 7.79 -3.79 -15.95
CA LEU A 164 8.40 -4.57 -17.01
C LEU A 164 7.33 -4.89 -18.06
N VAL A 165 7.58 -4.52 -19.31
CA VAL A 165 6.66 -4.74 -20.42
C VAL A 165 7.32 -5.67 -21.43
N ASN A 166 6.69 -6.82 -21.68
CA ASN A 166 7.07 -7.76 -22.73
C ASN A 166 6.37 -7.42 -24.04
N ASP A 167 6.99 -7.78 -25.16
CA ASP A 167 6.37 -7.79 -26.49
C ASP A 167 5.72 -6.46 -26.92
N PHE A 168 6.29 -5.34 -26.46
CA PHE A 168 5.83 -4.02 -26.86
C PHE A 168 6.07 -3.80 -28.36
N SER A 169 5.00 -3.52 -29.11
CA SER A 169 5.06 -3.17 -30.53
C SER A 169 4.23 -1.92 -30.80
N TYR A 170 4.66 -1.12 -31.77
CA TYR A 170 3.97 0.09 -32.20
C TYR A 170 4.10 0.26 -33.71
N HIS A 171 3.05 0.76 -34.37
CA HIS A 171 2.90 0.75 -35.84
C HIS A 171 2.90 2.14 -36.50
N ASN A 172 3.36 3.19 -35.80
CA ASN A 172 3.53 4.54 -36.37
C ASN A 172 4.91 5.11 -36.02
N ASN A 173 5.25 6.29 -36.57
CA ASN A 173 6.42 7.04 -36.13
C ASN A 173 6.20 7.59 -34.72
N LEU A 174 6.98 7.09 -33.75
CA LEU A 174 7.19 7.74 -32.46
C LEU A 174 7.95 9.06 -32.74
N LEU A 175 7.22 10.16 -32.84
CA LEU A 175 7.81 11.49 -32.71
C LEU A 175 8.13 11.69 -31.22
N VAL A 176 9.41 11.56 -30.88
CA VAL A 176 9.96 11.95 -29.57
C VAL A 176 10.56 13.34 -29.71
#